data_AF-A0A951AUU3-F1
#
_entry.id   AF-A0A951AUU3-F1
#
_cell.length_a   1.000
_cell.length_b   1.000
_cell.length_c   1.000
_cell.angle_alpha   90.00
_cell.angle_beta   90.00
_cell.angle_gamma   90.00
#
_symmetry.space_group_name_H-M   'P 1'
#
loop_
_entity.id
_entity.type
_entity.pdbx_description
1 polymer ?
#
loop_
_entity_poly.entity_id
_entity_poly.type
_entity_poly.pdbx_seq_one_letter_code
_entity_poly.pdbx_strand_id
1 'polypeptide(L)'
;DQLVDTADRTPVWDIRAKAFTDPDTGTPLPSWEQACADLTQPAHVVRFGQQVHVKGILGGTEEAGRHIGYLTKYLSKSIHQAAGLDNHTTDAQRDHVHRLHAELQITPCSPRCAVWLLYGIQPKGARHSLTPGRCKGKAHRLEHLGIAGRRVLVSRKWSNKSLDDHRAERGEFVRQLLHQAGIHPAYGPQDGPYLWERPAPNDPDIPPRPVLLLQAVAERQRWKAEYTAAQLATSGAPPGHNCSATADQAA
;
A
#
# COMPACT_ATOMS: atom_id res chain seq x y z
N ASP A 1 -2.88 27.54 15.41
CA ASP A 1 -3.51 26.21 15.22
C ASP A 1 -4.96 26.20 15.69
N GLN A 2 -5.80 27.06 15.12
CA GLN A 2 -7.24 27.07 15.44
C GLN A 2 -8.02 26.85 14.15
N LEU A 3 -9.11 26.08 14.25
CA LEU A 3 -10.08 25.97 13.18
C LEU A 3 -10.68 27.35 12.98
N VAL A 4 -10.49 27.90 11.78
CA VAL A 4 -11.04 29.21 11.40
C VAL A 4 -12.49 29.02 10.94
N ASP A 5 -12.79 27.83 10.43
CA ASP A 5 -14.04 27.48 9.78
C ASP A 5 -14.87 26.52 10.66
N THR A 6 -16.04 27.00 11.09
CA THR A 6 -17.09 26.18 11.70
C THR A 6 -18.09 25.77 10.63
N ALA A 7 -18.84 24.67 10.83
CA ALA A 7 -19.65 24.00 9.81
C ALA A 7 -20.58 24.87 8.93
N ASP A 8 -20.85 26.12 9.34
CA ASP A 8 -21.72 27.07 8.65
C ASP A 8 -20.97 28.14 7.82
N ARG A 9 -19.62 28.20 7.83
CA ARG A 9 -18.82 29.27 7.18
C ARG A 9 -17.64 28.74 6.35
N THR A 10 -17.91 27.72 5.53
CA THR A 10 -16.83 27.05 4.79
C THR A 10 -16.33 27.80 3.58
N PRO A 11 -15.01 27.80 3.29
CA PRO A 11 -14.45 28.40 2.08
C PRO A 11 -15.12 27.89 0.81
N VAL A 12 -15.37 28.82 -0.11
CA VAL A 12 -16.06 28.53 -1.37
C VAL A 12 -15.06 28.58 -2.53
N TRP A 13 -15.25 27.72 -3.52
CA TRP A 13 -14.44 27.76 -4.73
C TRP A 13 -14.88 28.92 -5.64
N ASP A 14 -13.98 29.88 -5.89
CA ASP A 14 -14.16 30.90 -6.91
C ASP A 14 -13.60 30.41 -8.26
N ILE A 15 -14.47 30.32 -9.27
CA ILE A 15 -14.15 29.87 -10.63
C ILE A 15 -13.20 30.84 -11.34
N ARG A 16 -13.35 32.14 -11.12
CA ARG A 16 -12.53 33.19 -11.75
C ARG A 16 -11.15 33.26 -11.13
N ALA A 17 -11.08 33.30 -9.79
CA ALA A 17 -9.82 33.29 -9.07
C ALA A 17 -9.10 31.92 -9.12
N LYS A 18 -9.85 30.85 -9.46
CA LYS A 18 -9.38 29.45 -9.42
C LYS A 18 -8.78 29.09 -8.06
N ALA A 19 -9.44 29.57 -7.01
CA ALA A 19 -8.97 29.49 -5.64
C ALA A 19 -10.16 29.30 -4.69
N PHE A 20 -9.88 28.76 -3.51
CA PHE A 20 -10.82 28.89 -2.40
C PHE A 20 -10.73 30.30 -1.81
N THR A 21 -11.89 30.91 -1.58
CA THR A 21 -12.03 32.23 -0.99
C THR A 21 -12.73 32.14 0.35
N ASP A 22 -12.38 33.07 1.23
CA ASP A 22 -13.16 33.34 2.43
C ASP A 22 -14.61 33.72 2.03
N PRO A 23 -15.64 33.10 2.66
CA PRO A 23 -17.03 33.27 2.23
C PRO A 23 -17.59 34.67 2.50
N ASP A 24 -17.03 35.42 3.44
CA ASP A 24 -17.53 36.73 3.84
C ASP A 24 -16.85 37.87 3.08
N THR A 25 -15.55 37.73 2.83
CA THR A 25 -14.74 38.77 2.16
C THR A 25 -14.53 38.51 0.67
N GLY A 26 -14.71 37.26 0.21
CA GLY A 26 -14.33 36.85 -1.14
C GLY A 26 -12.83 36.85 -1.39
N THR A 27 -12.00 37.05 -0.35
CA THR A 27 -10.54 37.10 -0.49
C THR A 27 -9.99 35.69 -0.72
N PRO A 28 -9.11 35.48 -1.71
CA PRO A 28 -8.42 34.20 -1.88
C PRO A 28 -7.63 33.81 -0.64
N LEU A 29 -7.81 32.57 -0.20
CA LEU A 29 -7.04 32.00 0.91
C LEU A 29 -5.54 31.87 0.54
N PRO A 30 -4.61 31.95 1.50
CA PRO A 30 -3.20 31.66 1.25
C PRO A 30 -3.00 30.23 0.74
N SER A 31 -2.08 30.06 -0.20
CA SER A 31 -1.63 28.74 -0.64
C SER A 31 -0.84 28.02 0.45
N TRP A 32 -0.77 26.69 0.37
CA TRP A 32 0.04 25.87 1.28
C TRP A 32 1.50 26.33 1.31
N GLU A 33 2.10 26.63 0.15
CA GLU A 33 3.47 27.13 0.07
C GLU A 33 3.65 28.49 0.76
N GLN A 34 2.70 29.43 0.60
CA GLN A 34 2.72 30.73 1.30
C GLN A 34 2.60 30.54 2.80
N ALA A 35 1.62 29.75 3.24
CA ALA A 35 1.42 29.45 4.65
C ALA A 35 2.66 28.81 5.28
N CYS A 36 3.38 27.94 4.56
CA CYS A 36 4.64 27.36 5.04
C CYS A 36 5.80 28.34 5.07
N ALA A 37 5.87 29.31 4.14
CA ALA A 37 6.92 30.31 4.12
C ALA A 37 6.84 31.26 5.32
N ASP A 38 5.64 31.52 5.82
CA ASP A 38 5.40 32.36 7.00
C ASP A 38 5.71 31.65 8.33
N LEU A 39 5.97 30.33 8.31
CA LEU A 39 6.34 29.57 9.51
C LEU A 39 7.78 29.86 9.90
N THR A 40 7.95 30.57 11.01
CA THR A 40 9.28 30.88 11.57
C THR A 40 9.77 29.84 12.57
N GLN A 41 8.86 29.22 13.33
CA GLN A 41 9.17 28.20 14.33
C GLN A 41 8.07 27.13 14.39
N PRO A 42 8.43 25.86 14.65
CA PRO A 42 7.44 24.80 14.84
C PRO A 42 6.64 25.00 16.13
N ALA A 43 5.32 24.79 16.08
CA ALA A 43 4.45 24.85 17.27
C ALA A 43 4.84 23.80 18.32
N HIS A 44 5.24 22.61 17.86
CA HIS A 44 5.69 21.51 18.72
C HIS A 44 6.87 20.79 18.09
N VAL A 45 7.83 20.40 18.93
CA VAL A 45 8.92 19.49 18.54
C VAL A 45 8.82 18.23 19.37
N VAL A 46 8.51 17.11 18.72
CA VAL A 46 8.52 15.80 19.37
C VAL A 46 9.82 15.10 19.04
N ARG A 47 10.56 14.68 20.06
CA ARG A 47 11.77 13.86 19.91
C ARG A 47 11.46 12.43 20.33
N PHE A 48 11.26 11.56 19.34
CA PHE A 48 11.21 10.12 19.57
C PHE A 48 12.64 9.61 19.75
N GLY A 49 12.91 8.88 20.84
CA GLY A 49 14.24 8.52 21.40
C GLY A 49 15.27 7.96 20.42
N GLN A 50 15.84 6.78 20.67
CA GLN A 50 16.78 6.18 19.72
C GLN A 50 16.00 5.74 18.47
N GLN A 51 16.03 6.58 17.43
CA GLN A 51 15.13 6.46 16.27
C GLN A 51 15.35 5.21 15.43
N VAL A 52 16.53 4.59 15.53
CA VAL A 52 16.85 3.40 14.75
C VAL A 52 17.71 2.43 15.57
N HIS A 53 17.16 1.26 15.84
CA HIS A 53 17.91 0.08 16.31
C HIS A 53 17.95 -0.92 15.14
N VAL A 54 18.86 -0.69 14.18
CA VAL A 54 18.98 -1.57 13.01
C VAL A 54 19.48 -2.94 13.46
N LYS A 55 18.69 -3.98 13.19
CA LYS A 55 19.14 -5.38 13.31
C LYS A 55 19.39 -5.93 11.91
N GLY A 56 20.64 -6.27 11.61
CA GLY A 56 20.97 -7.04 10.43
C GLY A 56 20.58 -8.49 10.65
N ILE A 57 19.93 -9.11 9.67
CA ILE A 57 19.54 -10.52 9.73
C ILE A 57 20.15 -11.22 8.51
N LEU A 58 20.90 -12.28 8.75
CA LEU A 58 21.50 -13.08 7.69
C LEU A 58 20.43 -13.90 6.97
N GLY A 59 20.39 -13.80 5.64
CA GLY A 59 19.47 -14.57 4.81
C GLY A 59 19.73 -16.07 4.90
N GLY A 60 18.68 -16.88 4.74
CA GLY A 60 18.77 -18.35 4.80
C GLY A 60 18.91 -18.93 6.20
N THR A 61 18.87 -18.11 7.25
CA THR A 61 18.92 -18.56 8.65
C THR A 61 17.52 -18.80 9.22
N GLU A 62 17.43 -19.63 10.27
CA GLU A 62 16.22 -19.80 11.07
C GLU A 62 15.73 -18.45 11.65
N GLU A 63 16.68 -17.60 12.06
CA GLU A 63 16.38 -16.27 12.57
C GLU A 63 15.68 -15.40 11.52
N ALA A 64 16.09 -15.47 10.25
CA ALA A 64 15.39 -14.81 9.15
C ALA A 64 13.96 -15.34 8.98
N GLY A 65 13.76 -16.66 9.04
CA GLY A 65 12.44 -17.28 8.98
C GLY A 65 11.52 -16.75 10.09
N ARG A 66 12.01 -16.72 11.34
CA ARG A 66 11.26 -16.22 12.50
C ARG A 66 10.88 -14.74 12.37
N HIS A 67 11.80 -13.89 11.95
CA HIS A 67 11.53 -12.46 11.79
C HIS A 67 10.59 -12.17 10.61
N ILE A 68 10.73 -12.87 9.49
CA ILE A 68 9.80 -12.78 8.37
C ILE A 68 8.39 -13.20 8.82
N GLY A 69 8.28 -14.35 9.50
CA GLY A 69 7.01 -14.82 10.05
C GLY A 69 6.37 -13.78 10.97
N TYR A 70 7.14 -13.25 11.92
CA TYR A 70 6.67 -12.20 12.82
C TYR A 70 6.24 -10.93 12.06
N LEU A 71 7.02 -10.43 11.11
CA LEU A 71 6.64 -9.27 10.30
C LEU A 71 5.33 -9.52 9.55
N THR A 72 5.22 -10.66 8.84
CA THR A 72 4.01 -11.01 8.08
C THR A 72 2.76 -11.11 8.95
N LYS A 73 2.88 -11.55 10.21
CA LYS A 73 1.78 -11.54 11.19
C LYS A 73 1.19 -10.16 11.42
N TYR A 74 2.00 -9.09 11.42
CA TYR A 74 1.53 -7.72 11.66
C TYR A 74 1.25 -6.91 10.39
N LEU A 75 1.66 -7.42 9.23
CA LEU A 75 1.32 -6.81 7.95
C LEU A 75 -0.17 -6.91 7.62
N SER A 76 -0.83 -8.00 8.02
CA SER A 76 -2.25 -8.23 7.75
C SER A 76 -3.18 -7.63 8.81
N LYS A 77 -2.69 -7.39 10.04
CA LYS A 77 -3.52 -6.83 11.12
C LYS A 77 -3.84 -5.36 10.86
N SER A 78 -5.07 -4.91 11.08
CA SER A 78 -5.40 -3.48 11.02
C SER A 78 -4.84 -2.73 12.25
N ILE A 79 -4.55 -1.43 12.11
CA ILE A 79 -3.95 -0.65 13.22
C ILE A 79 -4.99 -0.45 14.33
N HIS A 80 -6.23 -0.18 13.94
CA HIS A 80 -7.32 0.01 14.89
C HIS A 80 -7.56 -1.21 15.79
N GLN A 81 -7.49 -2.44 15.24
CA GLN A 81 -7.56 -3.66 16.05
C GLN A 81 -6.43 -3.70 17.08
N ALA A 82 -5.20 -3.38 16.66
CA ALA A 82 -4.06 -3.34 17.58
C ALA A 82 -4.16 -2.21 18.63
N ALA A 83 -4.91 -1.14 18.34
CA ALA A 83 -5.16 -0.03 19.25
C ALA A 83 -6.33 -0.30 20.22
N GLY A 84 -6.86 -1.52 20.27
CA GLY A 84 -7.99 -1.88 21.13
C GLY A 84 -9.32 -1.55 20.46
N LEU A 85 -9.55 -2.05 19.25
CA LEU A 85 -10.88 -2.18 18.64
C LEU A 85 -11.09 -3.63 18.16
N ASP A 86 -10.71 -4.58 19.01
CA ASP A 86 -10.95 -6.01 18.82
C ASP A 86 -12.04 -6.54 19.78
N ASN A 87 -12.30 -7.85 19.75
CA ASN A 87 -13.37 -8.48 20.53
C ASN A 87 -13.11 -8.50 22.06
N HIS A 88 -11.93 -8.11 22.52
CA HIS A 88 -11.55 -8.09 23.95
C HIS A 88 -11.43 -6.67 24.51
N THR A 89 -11.85 -5.68 23.74
CA THR A 89 -11.67 -4.27 24.04
C THR A 89 -12.60 -3.78 25.16
N THR A 90 -12.08 -2.95 26.07
CA THR A 90 -12.87 -2.25 27.09
C THR A 90 -13.53 -0.97 26.54
N ASP A 91 -14.60 -0.49 27.16
CA ASP A 91 -15.24 0.79 26.74
C ASP A 91 -14.27 1.97 26.75
N ALA A 92 -13.43 2.06 27.79
CA ALA A 92 -12.43 3.13 27.89
C ALA A 92 -11.41 3.13 26.73
N GLN A 93 -11.05 1.95 26.21
CA GLN A 93 -10.18 1.82 25.04
C GLN A 93 -10.89 2.27 23.76
N ARG A 94 -12.15 1.86 23.56
CA ARG A 94 -12.98 2.34 22.43
C ARG A 94 -13.06 3.86 22.44
N ASP A 95 -13.41 4.45 23.57
CA ASP A 95 -13.57 5.90 23.72
C ASP A 95 -12.27 6.64 23.45
N HIS A 96 -11.14 6.10 23.92
CA HIS A 96 -9.83 6.67 23.61
C HIS A 96 -9.54 6.67 22.10
N VAL A 97 -9.79 5.55 21.41
CA VAL A 97 -9.57 5.44 19.96
C VAL A 97 -10.50 6.35 19.18
N HIS A 98 -11.77 6.46 19.59
CA HIS A 98 -12.72 7.38 18.94
C HIS A 98 -12.34 8.85 19.14
N ARG A 99 -11.87 9.24 20.33
CA ARG A 99 -11.33 10.59 20.55
C ARG A 99 -10.11 10.87 19.68
N LEU A 100 -9.15 9.94 19.61
CA LEU A 100 -8.00 10.06 18.72
C LEU A 100 -8.43 10.19 17.25
N HIS A 101 -9.40 9.39 16.80
CA HIS A 101 -9.90 9.45 15.44
C HIS A 101 -10.60 10.78 15.12
N ALA A 102 -11.34 11.35 16.07
CA ALA A 102 -11.95 12.67 15.93
C ALA A 102 -10.91 13.77 15.71
N GLU A 103 -9.83 13.79 16.51
CA GLU A 103 -8.71 14.72 16.31
C GLU A 103 -8.04 14.53 14.94
N LEU A 104 -7.89 13.28 14.50
CA LEU A 104 -7.34 12.97 13.18
C LEU A 104 -8.26 13.38 12.03
N GLN A 105 -9.58 13.51 12.22
CA GLN A 105 -10.48 14.03 11.18
C GLN A 105 -10.17 15.48 10.84
N ILE A 106 -9.84 16.28 11.85
CA ILE A 106 -9.58 17.71 11.71
C ILE A 106 -8.10 18.02 11.53
N THR A 107 -7.19 17.05 11.67
CA THR A 107 -5.75 17.26 11.48
C THR A 107 -5.33 17.02 10.02
N PRO A 108 -4.72 18.00 9.31
CA PRO A 108 -4.28 17.78 7.92
C PRO A 108 -3.22 16.67 7.77
N CYS A 109 -3.50 15.64 6.98
CA CYS A 109 -2.59 14.47 6.85
C CYS A 109 -1.47 14.61 5.79
N SER A 110 -1.51 15.64 4.94
CA SER A 110 -0.51 15.89 3.88
C SER A 110 -0.67 17.30 3.30
N PRO A 111 0.30 17.81 2.50
CA PRO A 111 0.17 19.12 1.83
C PRO A 111 -1.08 19.24 0.94
N ARG A 112 -1.63 18.13 0.47
CA ARG A 112 -2.79 18.08 -0.45
C ARG A 112 -4.12 17.85 0.28
N CYS A 113 -4.11 17.81 1.60
CA CYS A 113 -5.27 17.45 2.40
C CYS A 113 -6.35 18.55 2.37
N ALA A 114 -7.59 18.21 2.01
CA ALA A 114 -8.70 19.18 2.01
C ALA A 114 -9.05 19.75 3.40
N VAL A 115 -8.56 19.12 4.47
CA VAL A 115 -8.72 19.60 5.85
C VAL A 115 -7.99 20.93 6.08
N TRP A 116 -6.96 21.27 5.28
CA TRP A 116 -6.33 22.60 5.32
C TRP A 116 -7.32 23.75 5.12
N LEU A 117 -8.42 23.50 4.40
CA LEU A 117 -9.47 24.51 4.17
C LEU A 117 -10.15 24.92 5.48
N LEU A 118 -10.23 24.02 6.48
CA LEU A 118 -10.78 24.38 7.79
C LEU A 118 -9.90 25.36 8.57
N TYR A 119 -8.63 25.48 8.14
CA TYR A 119 -7.63 26.39 8.70
C TYR A 119 -7.40 27.62 7.80
N GLY A 120 -8.25 27.83 6.79
CA GLY A 120 -8.09 28.95 5.87
C GLY A 120 -6.88 28.82 4.95
N ILE A 121 -6.39 27.60 4.69
CA ILE A 121 -5.22 27.37 3.82
C ILE A 121 -5.63 26.53 2.61
N GLN A 122 -5.24 26.96 1.42
CA GLN A 122 -5.47 26.17 0.21
C GLN A 122 -4.48 25.01 0.13
N PRO A 123 -4.95 23.75 0.04
CA PRO A 123 -4.06 22.61 -0.12
C PRO A 123 -3.32 22.66 -1.46
N LYS A 124 -2.14 22.04 -1.51
CA LYS A 124 -1.34 21.94 -2.72
C LYS A 124 -2.13 21.26 -3.86
N GLY A 125 -2.31 21.99 -4.96
CA GLY A 125 -3.11 21.55 -6.10
C GLY A 125 -4.62 21.57 -5.82
N ALA A 126 -5.10 22.58 -5.10
CA ALA A 126 -6.52 22.84 -4.86
C ALA A 126 -7.32 22.89 -6.16
N ARG A 127 -8.56 22.41 -6.10
CA ARG A 127 -9.49 22.35 -7.23
C ARG A 127 -10.93 22.36 -6.72
N HIS A 128 -11.86 22.79 -7.58
CA HIS A 128 -13.30 22.88 -7.28
C HIS A 128 -13.92 21.58 -6.71
N SER A 129 -13.35 20.42 -7.03
CA SER A 129 -13.85 19.12 -6.56
C SER A 129 -13.52 18.81 -5.10
N LEU A 130 -12.76 19.67 -4.41
CA LEU A 130 -12.43 19.48 -3.00
C LEU A 130 -13.56 20.03 -2.14
N THR A 131 -13.89 19.31 -1.07
CA THR A 131 -14.86 19.75 -0.08
C THR A 131 -14.10 20.08 1.21
N PRO A 132 -14.26 21.29 1.79
CA PRO A 132 -13.66 21.65 3.07
C PRO A 132 -13.90 20.57 4.13
N GLY A 133 -12.84 20.24 4.89
CA GLY A 133 -12.88 19.23 5.94
C GLY A 133 -13.00 17.77 5.49
N ARG A 134 -13.23 17.47 4.20
CA ARG A 134 -13.40 16.08 3.71
C ARG A 134 -12.21 15.61 2.91
N CYS A 135 -11.32 14.87 3.56
CA CYS A 135 -10.20 14.21 2.90
C CYS A 135 -10.46 12.71 2.70
N LYS A 136 -10.23 12.20 1.48
CA LYS A 136 -10.35 10.77 1.16
C LYS A 136 -9.09 9.95 1.53
N GLY A 137 -8.11 10.59 2.16
CA GLY A 137 -6.84 9.98 2.54
C GLY A 137 -7.01 8.89 3.60
N LYS A 138 -6.16 7.87 3.53
CA LYS A 138 -6.20 6.73 4.47
C LYS A 138 -6.01 7.14 5.93
N ALA A 139 -5.21 8.16 6.21
CA ALA A 139 -4.97 8.65 7.57
C ALA A 139 -6.26 9.02 8.33
N HIS A 140 -7.30 9.47 7.63
CA HIS A 140 -8.58 9.85 8.23
C HIS A 140 -9.52 8.66 8.42
N ARG A 141 -9.16 7.44 8.01
CA ARG A 141 -9.99 6.27 8.29
C ARG A 141 -9.69 5.75 9.69
N LEU A 142 -10.73 5.42 10.44
CA LEU A 142 -10.61 4.79 11.75
C LEU A 142 -9.66 3.59 11.69
N GLU A 143 -9.73 2.82 10.59
CA GLU A 143 -8.93 1.62 10.40
C GLU A 143 -7.41 1.83 10.43
N HIS A 144 -6.97 3.06 10.14
CA HIS A 144 -5.58 3.43 9.92
C HIS A 144 -5.03 4.38 10.97
N LEU A 145 -5.87 5.00 11.82
CA LEU A 145 -5.49 5.90 12.92
C LEU A 145 -4.29 6.81 12.58
N GLY A 146 -4.40 7.58 11.50
CA GLY A 146 -3.37 8.56 11.10
C GLY A 146 -2.26 8.01 10.20
N ILE A 147 -2.17 6.69 10.01
CA ILE A 147 -1.13 6.09 9.15
C ILE A 147 -1.59 6.10 7.69
N ALA A 148 -1.23 7.16 6.96
CA ALA A 148 -1.50 7.29 5.51
C ALA A 148 -0.62 6.38 4.63
N GLY A 149 0.51 5.90 5.17
CA GLY A 149 1.60 5.26 4.42
C GLY A 149 1.46 3.75 4.23
N ARG A 150 2.44 3.18 3.53
CA ARG A 150 2.64 1.74 3.45
C ARG A 150 3.36 1.28 4.72
N ARG A 151 2.90 0.18 5.32
CA ARG A 151 3.60 -0.47 6.45
C ARG A 151 4.94 -1.07 6.05
N VAL A 152 5.07 -1.41 4.76
CA VAL A 152 6.32 -1.83 4.12
C VAL A 152 6.67 -0.79 3.07
N LEU A 153 7.80 -0.14 3.26
CA LEU A 153 8.35 0.73 2.23
C LEU A 153 8.79 -0.14 1.05
N VAL A 154 8.41 0.28 -0.16
CA VAL A 154 8.86 -0.40 -1.38
C VAL A 154 10.36 -0.19 -1.56
N SER A 155 11.05 -1.25 -1.98
CA SER A 155 12.51 -1.29 -2.06
C SER A 155 13.11 -0.22 -2.96
N ARG A 156 12.33 0.47 -3.82
CA ARG A 156 12.81 1.55 -4.71
C ARG A 156 13.82 2.51 -4.08
N LYS A 157 13.64 2.91 -2.81
CA LYS A 157 14.60 3.83 -2.15
C LYS A 157 15.95 3.19 -1.79
N TRP A 158 16.03 1.87 -1.78
CA TRP A 158 17.17 1.06 -1.36
C TRP A 158 17.79 0.25 -2.52
N SER A 159 16.95 -0.34 -3.37
CA SER A 159 17.35 -1.14 -4.54
C SER A 159 17.42 -0.32 -5.83
N ASN A 160 16.78 0.86 -5.87
CA ASN A 160 16.49 1.62 -7.08
C ASN A 160 15.70 0.83 -8.15
N LYS A 161 15.06 -0.29 -7.79
CA LYS A 161 14.29 -1.15 -8.71
C LYS A 161 12.78 -0.93 -8.61
N SER A 162 12.13 -0.87 -9.76
CA SER A 162 10.67 -0.81 -9.91
C SER A 162 10.01 -2.17 -9.65
N LEU A 163 8.67 -2.19 -9.56
CA LEU A 163 7.93 -3.47 -9.50
C LEU A 163 8.03 -4.25 -10.82
N ASP A 164 8.16 -3.55 -11.94
CA ASP A 164 8.31 -4.17 -13.25
C ASP A 164 9.71 -4.78 -13.39
N ASP A 165 10.75 -4.14 -12.84
CA ASP A 165 12.11 -4.68 -12.78
C ASP A 165 12.12 -5.99 -12.00
N HIS A 166 11.49 -6.01 -10.82
CA HIS A 166 11.36 -7.23 -10.02
C HIS A 166 10.54 -8.32 -10.73
N ARG A 167 9.52 -7.95 -11.51
CA ARG A 167 8.74 -8.91 -12.31
C ARG A 167 9.61 -9.51 -13.42
N ALA A 168 10.39 -8.68 -14.12
CA ALA A 168 11.31 -9.11 -15.17
C ALA A 168 12.40 -10.03 -14.62
N GLU A 169 13.03 -9.66 -13.51
CA GLU A 169 14.04 -10.47 -12.81
C GLU A 169 13.50 -11.82 -12.36
N ARG A 170 12.30 -11.85 -11.79
CA ARG A 170 11.63 -13.10 -11.42
C ARG A 170 11.31 -13.95 -12.65
N GLY A 171 10.86 -13.33 -13.73
CA GLY A 171 10.61 -14.03 -15.00
C GLY A 171 11.87 -14.66 -15.55
N GLU A 172 12.98 -13.92 -15.53
CA GLU A 172 14.28 -14.39 -15.98
C GLU A 172 14.83 -15.52 -15.10
N PHE A 173 14.73 -15.40 -13.78
CA PHE A 173 15.07 -16.49 -12.86
C PHE A 173 14.29 -17.77 -13.17
N VAL A 174 12.97 -17.67 -13.39
CA VAL A 174 12.14 -18.83 -13.75
C VAL A 174 12.57 -19.43 -15.08
N ARG A 175 12.87 -18.62 -16.10
CA ARG A 175 13.37 -19.12 -17.40
C ARG A 175 14.68 -19.88 -17.23
N GLN A 176 15.63 -19.33 -16.48
CA GLN A 176 16.92 -19.95 -16.22
C GLN A 176 16.75 -21.27 -15.45
N LEU A 177 15.88 -21.29 -14.46
CA LEU A 177 15.57 -22.48 -13.66
C LEU A 177 14.96 -23.61 -14.53
N LEU A 178 13.97 -23.27 -15.37
CA LEU A 178 13.35 -24.23 -16.29
C LEU A 178 14.37 -24.76 -17.30
N HIS A 179 15.19 -23.88 -17.89
CA HIS A 179 16.25 -24.26 -18.82
C HIS A 179 17.27 -25.21 -18.18
N GLN A 180 17.70 -24.96 -16.93
CA GLN A 180 18.61 -25.85 -16.19
C GLN A 180 18.01 -27.24 -15.96
N ALA A 181 16.70 -27.34 -15.76
CA ALA A 181 15.99 -28.60 -15.61
C ALA A 181 15.68 -29.29 -16.95
N GLY A 182 16.13 -28.73 -18.09
CA GLY A 182 15.79 -29.23 -19.43
C GLY A 182 14.32 -29.04 -19.82
N ILE A 183 13.58 -28.23 -19.05
CA ILE A 183 12.20 -27.86 -19.36
C ILE A 183 12.26 -26.65 -20.27
N HIS A 184 11.99 -26.87 -21.55
CA HIS A 184 11.78 -25.79 -22.50
C HIS A 184 10.30 -25.43 -22.47
N PRO A 185 9.92 -24.23 -21.98
CA PRO A 185 8.55 -23.78 -22.11
C PRO A 185 8.16 -23.87 -23.58
N ALA A 186 6.95 -24.34 -23.87
CA ALA A 186 6.40 -24.16 -25.20
C ALA A 186 6.53 -22.66 -25.54
N TYR A 187 7.12 -22.34 -26.70
CA TYR A 187 7.32 -20.97 -27.18
C TYR A 187 6.12 -20.12 -26.80
N GLY A 188 6.36 -19.09 -25.99
CA GLY A 188 5.31 -18.23 -25.52
C GLY A 188 4.65 -17.54 -26.72
N PRO A 189 3.47 -16.94 -26.53
CA PRO A 189 2.79 -16.23 -27.61
C PRO A 189 3.62 -15.10 -28.25
N GLN A 190 4.73 -14.69 -27.64
CA GLN A 190 5.66 -13.67 -28.15
C GLN A 190 6.86 -14.25 -28.92
N ASP A 191 7.03 -15.57 -28.92
CA ASP A 191 8.24 -16.24 -29.42
C ASP A 191 8.05 -16.86 -30.82
N GLY A 192 6.90 -16.64 -31.46
CA GLY A 192 6.61 -17.10 -32.83
C GLY A 192 6.18 -15.94 -33.75
N PRO A 193 6.09 -16.18 -35.07
CA PRO A 193 5.74 -15.15 -36.07
C PRO A 193 4.23 -14.84 -36.06
N TYR A 194 3.68 -14.50 -34.90
CA TYR A 194 2.25 -14.28 -34.72
C TYR A 194 1.89 -12.81 -34.94
N LEU A 195 0.78 -12.58 -35.66
CA LEU A 195 0.11 -11.29 -35.71
C LEU A 195 -1.04 -11.28 -34.70
N TRP A 196 -1.10 -10.25 -33.87
CA TRP A 196 -2.14 -10.10 -32.86
C TRP A 196 -3.27 -9.22 -33.36
N GLU A 197 -4.48 -9.76 -33.43
CA GLU A 197 -5.68 -9.01 -33.77
C GLU A 197 -6.63 -8.96 -32.58
N ARG A 198 -7.40 -7.87 -32.48
CA ARG A 198 -8.39 -7.74 -31.40
C ARG A 198 -9.65 -8.52 -31.79
N PRO A 199 -10.08 -9.49 -30.96
CA PRO A 199 -11.30 -10.24 -31.23
C PRO A 199 -12.54 -9.34 -31.35
N ALA A 200 -13.44 -9.66 -32.29
CA ALA A 200 -14.74 -9.02 -32.38
C ALA A 200 -15.66 -9.49 -31.22
N PRO A 201 -16.63 -8.68 -30.75
CA PRO A 201 -17.50 -9.06 -29.63
C PRO A 201 -18.28 -10.38 -29.82
N ASN A 202 -18.55 -10.78 -31.07
CA ASN A 202 -19.29 -11.99 -31.44
C ASN A 202 -18.46 -12.93 -32.34
N ASP A 203 -17.14 -12.88 -32.21
CA ASP A 203 -16.25 -13.75 -32.98
C ASP A 203 -16.50 -15.23 -32.63
N PRO A 204 -16.90 -16.07 -33.61
CA PRO A 204 -17.23 -17.47 -33.38
C PRO A 204 -16.01 -18.32 -33.02
N ASP A 205 -14.80 -17.84 -33.31
CA ASP A 205 -13.55 -18.56 -33.04
C ASP A 205 -13.09 -18.37 -31.58
N ILE A 206 -13.73 -17.50 -30.80
CA ILE A 206 -13.43 -17.31 -29.39
C ILE A 206 -14.24 -18.29 -28.54
N PRO A 207 -13.57 -19.16 -27.76
CA PRO A 207 -14.26 -20.03 -26.82
C PRO A 207 -15.08 -19.22 -25.81
N PRO A 208 -16.24 -19.73 -25.35
CA PRO A 208 -17.00 -19.09 -24.28
C PRO A 208 -16.14 -18.83 -23.04
N ARG A 209 -16.44 -17.75 -22.31
CA ARG A 209 -15.67 -17.34 -21.11
C ARG A 209 -15.40 -18.49 -20.11
N PRO A 210 -16.33 -19.41 -19.80
CA PRO A 210 -16.02 -20.55 -18.94
C PRO A 210 -14.90 -21.45 -19.47
N VAL A 211 -14.84 -21.67 -20.80
CA VAL A 211 -13.79 -22.47 -21.45
C VAL A 211 -12.44 -21.76 -21.35
N LEU A 212 -12.40 -20.45 -21.62
CA LEU A 212 -11.18 -19.64 -21.45
C LEU A 212 -10.65 -19.68 -20.02
N LEU A 213 -11.55 -19.64 -19.02
CA LEU A 213 -11.18 -19.75 -17.61
C LEU A 213 -10.60 -21.14 -17.29
N LEU A 214 -11.19 -22.22 -17.80
CA LEU A 214 -10.67 -23.58 -17.61
C LEU A 214 -9.29 -23.74 -18.27
N GLN A 215 -9.09 -23.19 -19.47
CA GLN A 215 -7.79 -23.16 -20.15
C GLN A 215 -6.74 -22.41 -19.32
N ALA A 216 -7.06 -21.21 -18.82
CA ALA A 216 -6.15 -20.44 -17.97
C ALA A 216 -5.82 -21.16 -16.64
N VAL A 217 -6.78 -21.90 -16.07
CA VAL A 217 -6.53 -22.73 -14.87
C VAL A 217 -5.61 -23.89 -15.20
N ALA A 218 -5.84 -24.60 -16.30
CA ALA A 218 -5.00 -25.71 -16.74
C ALA A 218 -3.56 -25.25 -17.04
N GLU A 219 -3.40 -24.11 -17.71
CA GLU A 219 -2.10 -23.48 -17.96
C GLU A 219 -1.39 -23.13 -16.64
N ARG A 220 -2.09 -22.52 -15.68
CA ARG A 220 -1.51 -22.20 -14.38
C ARG A 220 -1.09 -23.45 -13.58
N GLN A 221 -1.87 -24.52 -13.67
CA GLN A 221 -1.52 -25.80 -13.05
C GLN A 221 -0.26 -26.40 -13.70
N ARG A 222 -0.18 -26.39 -15.03
CA ARG A 222 1.01 -26.82 -15.79
C ARG A 222 2.25 -26.03 -15.39
N TRP A 223 2.20 -24.69 -15.41
CA TRP A 223 3.33 -23.85 -15.01
C TRP A 223 3.78 -24.10 -13.57
N LYS A 224 2.84 -24.33 -12.64
CA LYS A 224 3.16 -24.67 -11.26
C LYS A 224 3.88 -26.02 -11.17
N ALA A 225 3.42 -27.02 -11.92
CA ALA A 225 4.03 -28.35 -11.95
C ALA A 225 5.44 -28.28 -12.55
N GLU A 226 5.61 -27.61 -13.69
CA GLU A 226 6.93 -27.38 -14.33
C GLU A 226 7.89 -26.65 -13.40
N TYR A 227 7.46 -25.57 -12.75
CA TYR A 227 8.28 -24.84 -11.78
C TYR A 227 8.68 -25.71 -10.59
N THR A 228 7.75 -26.49 -10.03
CA THR A 228 8.03 -27.41 -8.91
C THR A 228 9.03 -28.50 -9.33
N ALA A 229 8.82 -29.09 -10.50
CA ALA A 229 9.72 -30.09 -11.06
C ALA A 229 11.13 -29.53 -11.28
N ALA A 230 11.24 -28.32 -11.84
CA ALA A 230 12.52 -27.65 -12.02
C ALA A 230 13.21 -27.33 -10.70
N GLN A 231 12.47 -26.86 -9.69
CA GLN A 231 13.00 -26.67 -8.34
C GLN A 231 13.55 -27.98 -7.77
N LEU A 232 12.81 -29.09 -7.88
CA LEU A 232 13.26 -30.40 -7.38
C LEU A 232 14.49 -30.92 -8.13
N ALA A 233 14.58 -30.71 -9.43
CA ALA A 233 15.69 -31.18 -10.26
C ALA A 233 16.99 -30.37 -10.04
N THR A 234 16.89 -29.09 -9.68
CA THR A 234 18.03 -28.18 -9.48
C THR A 234 18.39 -27.97 -8.01
N SER A 235 17.48 -28.26 -7.08
CA SER A 235 17.80 -28.30 -5.66
C SER A 235 18.61 -29.57 -5.40
N GLY A 236 19.90 -29.44 -5.07
CA GLY A 236 20.65 -30.52 -4.41
C GLY A 236 19.91 -31.00 -3.15
N ALA A 237 20.20 -32.22 -2.68
CA ALA A 237 19.51 -32.85 -1.55
C ALA A 237 19.24 -31.86 -0.41
N PRO A 238 17.98 -31.72 0.04
CA PRO A 238 17.62 -30.70 1.03
C PRO A 238 18.31 -31.00 2.37
N PRO A 239 18.85 -30.01 3.10
CA PRO A 239 19.18 -30.21 4.50
C PRO A 239 17.88 -30.57 5.24
N GLY A 240 17.86 -31.75 5.85
CA GLY A 240 16.68 -32.35 6.45
C GLY A 240 16.24 -31.63 7.72
N HIS A 241 15.58 -30.48 7.62
CA HIS A 241 15.05 -29.77 8.78
C HIS A 241 13.60 -29.34 8.57
N ASN A 242 12.72 -29.95 9.37
CA ASN A 242 11.32 -29.60 9.54
C ASN A 242 11.23 -28.18 10.15
N CYS A 243 10.84 -27.19 9.35
CA CYS A 243 10.67 -25.80 9.79
C CYS A 243 9.24 -25.49 10.28
N SER A 244 8.51 -26.49 10.78
CA SER A 244 7.19 -26.26 11.38
C SER A 244 7.34 -25.74 12.82
N ALA A 245 6.62 -24.67 13.15
CA ALA A 245 6.59 -24.05 14.48
C ALA A 245 5.61 -24.74 15.47
N THR A 246 5.14 -25.94 15.14
CA THR A 246 4.32 -26.77 16.03
C THR A 246 5.09 -28.04 16.35
N ALA A 247 5.53 -28.19 17.60
CA ALA A 247 5.85 -29.50 18.12
C ALA A 247 4.54 -30.30 18.21
N ASP A 248 4.52 -31.52 17.66
CA ASP A 248 3.48 -32.49 17.97
C ASP A 248 3.56 -32.78 19.48
N GLN A 249 2.70 -32.13 20.27
CA GLN A 249 2.47 -32.56 21.64
C GLN A 249 1.59 -33.81 21.60
N ALA A 250 2.24 -34.97 21.63
CA ALA A 250 1.63 -36.23 21.99
C ALA A 250 2.60 -37.03 22.89
N ALA A 251 2.42 -36.89 24.20
CA ALA A 251 2.57 -37.90 25.25
C ALA A 251 2.23 -37.26 26.61
#